data_AF-A0A359IKB4-F1
#
_entry.id   AF-A0A359IKB4-F1
#
_cell.length_a   1.000
_cell.length_b   1.000
_cell.length_c   1.000
_cell.angle_alpha   90.00
_cell.angle_beta   90.00
_cell.angle_gamma   90.00
#
_symmetry.space_group_name_H-M   'P 1'
#
loop_
_entity.id
_entity.type
_entity.pdbx_description
1 polymer ?
#
loop_
_entity_poly.entity_id
_entity_poly.type
_entity_poly.pdbx_seq_one_letter_code
_entity_poly.pdbx_strand_id
1 'polypeptide(L)'
;MFIGQKHIINELSVLLPTGDNFNLLLLGQPGQGKTLLGLKIGNFIGKEFLYKIADNNESFFQRIDNEIKRYRLIFIDEIHRLGYDVEKLYPILDSKKNFFIFATNQPQLLPEAFRTRVIELLFARYSREELRDIVRSYLSLNLNNELLDIIIDAAEENPRRINQYCGRLYSILKTKGGLITIGGTITKEILMEIITQYFNIIDGMNSLEREYLSFLERVKIASLQTLTSSLRVNREVIQTEIEPQLLFKGKIKITSKGREYVNSNS
;
A
#
# COMPACT_ATOMS: atom_id res chain seq x y z
N MET A 1 14.61 -1.85 11.19
CA MET A 1 13.30 -1.85 11.88
C MET A 1 12.16 -1.85 10.85
N PHE A 2 11.05 -2.55 11.12
CA PHE A 2 9.77 -2.39 10.42
C PHE A 2 8.83 -1.67 11.40
N ILE A 3 8.12 -0.64 10.96
CA ILE A 3 7.28 0.19 11.83
C ILE A 3 5.85 -0.31 11.78
N GLY A 4 5.22 -0.42 12.94
CA GLY A 4 3.86 -0.92 13.13
C GLY A 4 3.69 -2.42 12.88
N GLN A 5 2.43 -2.85 12.73
CA GLN A 5 2.05 -4.26 12.51
C GLN A 5 2.59 -5.20 13.61
N LYS A 6 2.53 -4.74 14.87
CA LYS A 6 3.16 -5.44 16.01
C LYS A 6 2.69 -6.89 16.15
N HIS A 7 1.43 -7.19 15.86
CA HIS A 7 0.91 -8.56 15.91
C HIS A 7 1.65 -9.49 14.94
N ILE A 8 1.86 -9.05 13.69
CA ILE A 8 2.65 -9.82 12.70
C ILE A 8 4.10 -9.92 13.13
N ILE A 9 4.70 -8.82 13.58
CA ILE A 9 6.11 -8.81 13.98
C ILE A 9 6.36 -9.74 15.17
N ASN A 10 5.45 -9.77 16.15
CA ASN A 10 5.53 -10.65 17.30
C ASN A 10 5.42 -12.12 16.88
N GLU A 11 4.49 -12.46 16.00
CA GLU A 11 4.35 -13.83 15.49
C GLU A 11 5.59 -14.28 14.73
N LEU A 12 6.12 -13.44 13.83
CA LEU A 12 7.37 -13.70 13.11
C LEU A 12 8.57 -13.83 14.04
N SER A 13 8.61 -13.09 15.16
CA SER A 13 9.70 -13.19 16.13
C SER A 13 9.78 -14.56 16.81
N VAL A 14 8.67 -15.31 16.83
CA VAL A 14 8.62 -16.69 17.35
C VAL A 14 8.87 -17.70 16.23
N LEU A 15 8.28 -17.49 15.04
CA LEU A 15 8.38 -18.44 13.92
C LEU A 15 9.76 -18.47 13.27
N LEU A 16 10.35 -17.30 12.98
CA LEU A 16 11.58 -17.23 12.18
C LEU A 16 12.80 -17.88 12.86
N PRO A 17 13.00 -17.77 14.19
CA PRO A 17 14.15 -18.39 14.85
C PRO A 17 14.14 -19.92 14.91
N THR A 18 12.99 -20.60 14.70
CA THR A 18 12.95 -22.08 14.76
C THR A 18 13.81 -22.72 13.66
N GLY A 19 14.07 -21.98 12.59
CA GLY A 19 14.83 -22.45 11.44
C GLY A 19 14.04 -23.40 10.53
N ASP A 20 12.78 -23.69 10.86
CA ASP A 20 11.89 -24.47 10.01
C ASP A 20 11.53 -23.70 8.75
N ASN A 21 11.27 -24.45 7.67
CA ASN A 21 10.76 -23.88 6.45
C ASN A 21 9.23 -23.78 6.54
N PHE A 22 8.73 -22.55 6.60
CA PHE A 22 7.30 -22.24 6.58
C PHE A 22 6.90 -21.64 5.23
N ASN A 23 5.61 -21.74 4.93
CA ASN A 23 5.00 -20.99 3.85
C ASN A 23 4.16 -19.87 4.48
N LEU A 24 4.50 -18.62 4.22
CA LEU A 24 3.79 -17.46 4.74
C LEU A 24 2.94 -16.84 3.63
N LEU A 25 1.76 -16.34 3.98
CA LEU A 25 0.91 -15.53 3.11
C LEU A 25 0.63 -14.18 3.76
N LEU A 26 1.24 -13.13 3.22
CA LEU A 26 1.03 -11.74 3.63
C LEU A 26 -0.24 -11.21 2.97
N LEU A 27 -1.24 -10.88 3.78
CA LEU A 27 -2.55 -10.41 3.34
C LEU A 27 -2.75 -8.94 3.70
N GLY A 28 -3.37 -8.15 2.84
CA GLY A 28 -3.73 -6.78 3.18
C GLY A 28 -3.92 -5.86 1.99
N GLN A 29 -4.36 -4.63 2.25
CA GLN A 29 -4.60 -3.64 1.21
C GLN A 29 -3.30 -3.20 0.53
N PRO A 30 -3.37 -2.66 -0.70
CA PRO A 30 -2.22 -2.05 -1.36
C PRO A 30 -1.57 -0.95 -0.51
N GLY A 31 -0.24 -0.93 -0.48
CA GLY A 31 0.53 0.11 0.22
C GLY A 31 0.71 -0.09 1.73
N GLN A 32 0.19 -1.18 2.32
CA GLN A 32 0.41 -1.50 3.75
C GLN A 32 1.78 -2.10 4.07
N GLY A 33 2.66 -2.33 3.08
CA GLY A 33 4.03 -2.78 3.34
C GLY A 33 4.28 -4.29 3.27
N LYS A 34 3.37 -5.09 2.70
CA LYS A 34 3.56 -6.54 2.45
C LYS A 34 4.90 -6.86 1.79
N THR A 35 5.16 -6.25 0.63
CA THR A 35 6.43 -6.43 -0.11
C THR A 35 7.63 -6.01 0.73
N LEU A 36 7.53 -4.88 1.44
CA LEU A 36 8.61 -4.41 2.31
C LEU A 36 8.92 -5.40 3.44
N LEU A 37 7.89 -5.97 4.07
CA LEU A 37 8.05 -6.98 5.11
C LEU A 37 8.64 -8.26 4.53
N GLY A 38 8.13 -8.76 3.40
CA GLY A 38 8.67 -9.95 2.71
C GLY A 38 10.15 -9.81 2.37
N LEU A 39 10.56 -8.65 1.84
CA LEU A 39 11.97 -8.36 1.56
C LEU A 39 12.83 -8.31 2.85
N LYS A 40 12.29 -7.76 3.95
CA LYS A 40 13.00 -7.74 5.24
C LYS A 40 13.14 -9.13 5.84
N ILE A 41 12.10 -9.98 5.75
CA ILE A 41 12.17 -11.38 6.17
C ILE A 41 13.22 -12.11 5.33
N GLY A 42 13.21 -11.92 4.00
CA GLY A 42 14.23 -12.45 3.10
C GLY A 42 15.64 -12.11 3.57
N ASN A 43 15.93 -10.82 3.71
CA ASN A 43 17.22 -10.32 4.19
C ASN A 43 17.60 -10.81 5.60
N PHE A 44 16.62 -11.10 6.45
CA PHE A 44 16.86 -11.63 7.80
C PHE A 44 17.26 -13.11 7.77
N ILE A 45 16.57 -13.94 6.97
CA ILE A 45 16.79 -15.39 6.90
C ILE A 45 18.03 -15.75 6.06
N GLY A 46 18.33 -14.99 5.01
CA GLY A 46 19.47 -15.26 4.14
C GLY A 46 19.81 -14.06 3.26
N LYS A 47 21.10 -13.78 3.08
CA LYS A 47 21.55 -12.66 2.24
C LYS A 47 21.09 -12.78 0.78
N GLU A 48 20.73 -13.98 0.32
CA GLU A 48 20.21 -14.24 -1.02
C GLU A 48 18.85 -14.95 -0.96
N PHE A 49 17.86 -14.37 -1.63
CA PHE A 49 16.54 -14.95 -1.82
C PHE A 49 15.97 -14.53 -3.17
N LEU A 50 15.04 -15.32 -3.70
CA LEU A 50 14.36 -14.99 -4.95
C LEU A 50 13.16 -14.08 -4.69
N TYR A 51 13.08 -12.95 -5.37
CA TYR A 51 11.86 -12.14 -5.46
C TYR A 51 11.27 -12.21 -6.87
N LYS A 52 9.97 -12.52 -6.97
CA LYS A 52 9.20 -12.51 -8.21
C LYS A 52 7.82 -11.93 -7.99
N ILE A 53 7.27 -11.34 -9.05
CA ILE A 53 5.84 -11.05 -9.15
C ILE A 53 5.22 -12.22 -9.91
N ALA A 54 4.10 -12.74 -9.41
CA ALA A 54 3.39 -13.84 -10.06
C ALA A 54 2.94 -13.48 -11.47
N ASP A 55 3.04 -14.45 -12.37
CA ASP A 55 2.63 -14.35 -13.76
C ASP A 55 2.08 -15.70 -14.20
N ASN A 56 0.86 -15.73 -14.73
CA ASN A 56 0.17 -16.99 -15.02
C ASN A 56 0.56 -17.52 -16.41
N ASN A 57 1.76 -18.10 -16.49
CA ASN A 57 2.20 -18.83 -17.67
C ASN A 57 3.12 -20.00 -17.29
N GLU A 58 3.21 -21.00 -18.18
CA GLU A 58 4.06 -22.18 -17.96
C GLU A 58 5.54 -21.81 -17.72
N SER A 59 6.02 -20.73 -18.35
CA SER A 59 7.40 -20.28 -18.18
C SER A 59 7.70 -19.82 -16.75
N PHE A 60 6.70 -19.28 -16.03
CA PHE A 60 6.83 -18.90 -14.63
C PHE A 60 7.06 -20.13 -13.75
N PHE A 61 6.24 -21.17 -13.88
CA PHE A 61 6.37 -22.40 -13.09
C PHE A 61 7.69 -23.13 -13.36
N GLN A 62 8.07 -23.27 -14.63
CA GLN A 62 9.37 -23.86 -15.01
C GLN A 62 10.57 -23.10 -14.41
N ARG A 63 10.46 -21.77 -14.32
CA ARG A 63 11.49 -20.96 -13.64
C ARG A 63 11.48 -21.26 -12.14
N ILE A 64 10.33 -21.24 -11.49
CA ILE A 64 10.24 -21.55 -10.05
C ILE A 64 10.85 -22.92 -9.75
N ASP A 65 10.54 -23.97 -10.51
CA ASP A 65 11.11 -25.31 -10.33
C ASP A 65 12.64 -25.38 -10.41
N ASN A 66 13.25 -24.50 -11.21
CA ASN A 66 14.70 -24.40 -11.31
C ASN A 66 15.30 -23.57 -10.18
N GLU A 67 14.64 -22.47 -9.81
CA GLU A 67 15.15 -21.55 -8.80
C GLU A 67 15.02 -22.09 -7.37
N ILE A 68 14.02 -22.94 -7.07
CA ILE A 68 13.89 -23.60 -5.76
C ILE A 68 15.08 -24.51 -5.42
N LYS A 69 15.86 -24.94 -6.43
CA LYS A 69 17.10 -25.69 -6.22
C LYS A 69 18.27 -24.81 -5.78
N ARG A 70 18.18 -23.50 -6.05
CA ARG A 70 19.24 -22.50 -5.83
C ARG A 70 18.97 -21.65 -4.60
N TYR A 71 17.71 -21.29 -4.36
CA TYR A 71 17.33 -20.39 -3.29
C TYR A 71 16.57 -21.12 -2.19
N ARG A 72 17.02 -20.94 -0.95
CA ARG A 72 16.28 -21.42 0.23
C ARG A 72 14.95 -20.69 0.41
N LEU A 73 14.92 -19.39 0.12
CA LEU A 73 13.74 -18.55 0.25
C LEU A 73 13.25 -18.02 -1.10
N ILE A 74 11.94 -18.17 -1.32
CA ILE A 74 11.25 -17.70 -2.51
C ILE A 74 10.10 -16.79 -2.09
N PHE A 75 10.15 -15.53 -2.51
CA PHE A 75 9.09 -14.55 -2.32
C PHE A 75 8.36 -14.31 -3.65
N ILE A 76 7.08 -14.66 -3.70
CA ILE A 76 6.17 -14.42 -4.83
C ILE A 76 5.11 -13.39 -4.43
N ASP A 77 5.21 -12.18 -4.97
CA ASP A 77 4.21 -11.11 -4.80
C ASP A 77 3.07 -11.27 -5.80
N GLU A 78 1.92 -10.66 -5.50
CA GLU A 78 0.70 -10.70 -6.32
C GLU A 78 0.24 -12.13 -6.66
N ILE A 79 0.37 -13.08 -5.72
CA ILE A 79 0.12 -14.53 -5.95
C ILE A 79 -1.27 -14.83 -6.52
N HIS A 80 -2.26 -13.96 -6.28
CA HIS A 80 -3.61 -14.05 -6.85
C HIS A 80 -3.63 -14.08 -8.38
N ARG A 81 -2.58 -13.59 -9.05
CA ARG A 81 -2.47 -13.62 -10.52
C ARG A 81 -2.42 -15.04 -11.08
N LEU A 82 -1.99 -16.03 -10.30
CA LEU A 82 -1.98 -17.43 -10.72
C LEU A 82 -3.39 -18.03 -10.75
N GLY A 83 -4.37 -17.48 -10.02
CA GLY A 83 -5.70 -18.06 -9.89
C GLY A 83 -5.64 -19.53 -9.43
N TYR A 84 -6.31 -20.42 -10.17
CA TYR A 84 -6.31 -21.87 -9.90
C TYR A 84 -4.99 -22.56 -10.26
N ASP A 85 -4.14 -21.99 -11.13
CA ASP A 85 -2.85 -22.58 -11.47
C ASP A 85 -1.86 -22.60 -10.29
N VAL A 86 -2.19 -21.92 -9.18
CA VAL A 86 -1.44 -22.02 -7.92
C VAL A 86 -1.34 -23.46 -7.40
N GLU A 87 -2.26 -24.35 -7.80
CA GLU A 87 -2.22 -25.79 -7.49
C GLU A 87 -0.92 -26.47 -7.91
N LYS A 88 -0.29 -26.00 -9.00
CA LYS A 88 1.01 -26.50 -9.48
C LYS A 88 2.13 -26.32 -8.45
N LEU A 89 1.97 -25.39 -7.51
CA LEU A 89 2.95 -25.16 -6.43
C LEU A 89 2.79 -26.15 -5.26
N TYR A 90 1.66 -26.86 -5.13
CA TYR A 90 1.36 -27.69 -3.95
C TYR A 90 2.43 -28.73 -3.65
N PRO A 91 2.95 -29.51 -4.63
CA PRO A 91 4.00 -30.49 -4.35
C PRO A 91 5.24 -29.87 -3.72
N ILE A 92 5.59 -28.65 -4.12
CA ILE A 92 6.78 -27.93 -3.64
C ILE A 92 6.52 -27.38 -2.23
N LEU A 93 5.33 -26.83 -1.99
CA LEU A 93 4.92 -26.31 -0.68
C LEU A 93 4.85 -27.41 0.39
N ASP A 94 4.30 -28.57 0.02
CA ASP A 94 4.13 -29.70 0.93
C ASP A 94 5.48 -30.37 1.26
N SER A 95 6.50 -30.21 0.40
CA SER A 95 7.84 -30.76 0.62
C SER A 95 8.62 -30.11 1.78
N LYS A 96 8.26 -28.87 2.15
CA LYS A 96 8.97 -28.05 3.16
C LYS A 96 10.49 -27.93 2.96
N LYS A 97 10.98 -28.10 1.72
CA LYS A 97 12.41 -27.94 1.39
C LYS A 97 12.84 -26.47 1.31
N ASN A 98 11.91 -25.58 0.99
CA ASN A 98 12.13 -24.16 0.81
C ASN A 98 11.16 -23.37 1.70
N PHE A 99 11.57 -22.17 2.08
CA PHE A 99 10.70 -21.20 2.72
C PHE A 99 10.00 -20.39 1.63
N PHE A 100 8.67 -20.37 1.60
CA PHE A 100 7.91 -19.50 0.72
C PHE A 100 7.32 -18.29 1.46
N ILE A 101 7.41 -17.13 0.84
CA ILE A 101 6.63 -15.96 1.20
C ILE A 101 5.72 -15.66 0.01
N PHE A 102 4.45 -15.44 0.28
CA PHE A 102 3.46 -15.02 -0.70
C PHE A 102 2.87 -13.68 -0.26
N ALA A 103 2.45 -12.85 -1.21
CA ALA A 103 1.72 -11.62 -0.87
C ALA A 103 0.55 -11.40 -1.82
N THR A 104 -0.58 -10.94 -1.27
CA THR A 104 -1.77 -10.57 -2.06
C THR A 104 -2.61 -9.51 -1.38
N ASN A 105 -3.30 -8.71 -2.21
CA ASN A 105 -4.40 -7.83 -1.83
C ASN A 105 -5.78 -8.42 -2.18
N GLN A 106 -5.82 -9.60 -2.80
CA GLN A 106 -7.03 -10.29 -3.25
C GLN A 106 -7.03 -11.75 -2.76
N PRO A 107 -7.10 -11.99 -1.44
CA PRO A 107 -7.11 -13.35 -0.89
C PRO A 107 -8.27 -14.21 -1.41
N GLN A 108 -9.39 -13.59 -1.78
CA GLN A 108 -10.57 -14.27 -2.32
C GLN A 108 -10.35 -14.97 -3.67
N LEU A 109 -9.28 -14.63 -4.39
CA LEU A 109 -8.93 -15.26 -5.66
C LEU A 109 -8.07 -16.52 -5.48
N LEU A 110 -7.69 -16.84 -4.24
CA LEU A 110 -6.89 -18.01 -3.91
C LEU A 110 -7.78 -19.17 -3.46
N PRO A 111 -7.60 -20.39 -4.01
CA PRO A 111 -8.31 -21.57 -3.55
C PRO A 111 -8.07 -21.87 -2.06
N GLU A 112 -9.08 -22.39 -1.37
CA GLU A 112 -8.96 -22.80 0.04
C GLU A 112 -7.82 -23.82 0.25
N ALA A 113 -7.67 -24.77 -0.68
CA ALA A 113 -6.59 -25.77 -0.64
C ALA A 113 -5.17 -25.14 -0.65
N PHE A 114 -5.00 -23.95 -1.21
CA PHE A 114 -3.74 -23.22 -1.09
C PHE A 114 -3.61 -22.57 0.29
N ARG A 115 -4.69 -21.96 0.78
CA ARG A 115 -4.73 -21.26 2.08
C ARG A 115 -4.43 -22.20 3.25
N THR A 116 -4.83 -23.47 3.18
CA THR A 116 -4.51 -24.47 4.22
C THR A 116 -3.03 -24.89 4.27
N ARG A 117 -2.21 -24.50 3.27
CA ARG A 117 -0.78 -24.83 3.18
C ARG A 117 0.14 -23.69 3.64
N VAL A 118 -0.43 -22.55 4.03
CA VAL A 118 0.29 -21.33 4.38
C VAL A 118 -0.18 -20.78 5.72
N ILE A 119 0.72 -20.12 6.43
CA ILE A 119 0.40 -19.34 7.63
C ILE A 119 0.03 -17.93 7.16
N GLU A 120 -1.17 -17.49 7.49
CA GLU A 120 -1.69 -16.21 7.04
C GLU A 120 -1.36 -15.08 8.02
N LEU A 121 -0.70 -14.04 7.51
CA LEU A 121 -0.33 -12.85 8.27
C LEU A 121 -1.10 -11.65 7.71
N LEU A 122 -2.17 -11.28 8.40
CA LEU A 122 -3.07 -10.21 7.97
C LEU A 122 -2.60 -8.84 8.44
N PHE A 123 -2.28 -7.97 7.50
CA PHE A 123 -1.95 -6.58 7.77
C PHE A 123 -3.18 -5.82 8.24
N ALA A 124 -3.03 -5.16 9.39
CA ALA A 124 -4.03 -4.28 9.95
C ALA A 124 -3.89 -2.87 9.37
N ARG A 125 -4.91 -2.03 9.61
CA ARG A 125 -4.75 -0.58 9.42
C ARG A 125 -3.69 -0.07 10.39
N TYR A 126 -2.88 0.86 9.91
CA TYR A 126 -1.91 1.55 10.76
C TYR A 126 -2.64 2.53 11.66
N SER A 127 -2.25 2.55 12.94
CA SER A 127 -2.66 3.61 13.85
C SER A 127 -2.00 4.93 13.49
N ARG A 128 -2.60 6.03 13.94
CA ARG A 128 -2.05 7.37 13.70
C ARG A 128 -0.62 7.53 14.21
N GLU A 129 -0.32 6.98 15.39
CA GLU A 129 1.04 7.00 15.94
C GLU A 129 2.03 6.21 15.07
N GLU A 130 1.66 5.02 14.58
CA GLU A 130 2.53 4.26 13.70
C GLU A 130 2.78 4.99 12.36
N LEU A 131 1.77 5.71 11.83
CA LEU A 131 1.94 6.55 10.64
C LEU A 131 2.88 7.73 10.90
N ARG A 132 2.79 8.37 12.08
CA ARG A 132 3.74 9.43 12.50
C ARG A 132 5.16 8.88 12.56
N ASP A 133 5.34 7.70 13.13
CA ASP A 133 6.65 7.04 13.16
C ASP A 133 7.17 6.70 11.77
N ILE A 134 6.29 6.29 10.84
CA ILE A 134 6.66 6.10 9.43
C ILE A 134 7.15 7.42 8.81
N VAL A 135 6.44 8.54 8.99
CA VAL A 135 6.87 9.85 8.48
C VAL A 135 8.24 10.23 9.04
N ARG A 136 8.43 10.10 10.37
CA ARG A 136 9.71 10.37 11.05
C ARG A 136 10.85 9.50 10.51
N SER A 137 10.57 8.26 10.11
CA SER A 137 11.59 7.38 9.55
C SER A 137 12.10 7.81 8.17
N TYR A 138 11.31 8.62 7.44
CA TYR A 138 11.69 9.14 6.13
C TYR A 138 12.23 10.57 6.16
N LEU A 139 11.81 11.36 7.14
CA LEU A 139 12.23 12.75 7.29
C LEU A 139 13.03 12.91 8.58
N SER A 140 14.34 13.12 8.45
CA SER A 140 15.22 13.52 9.57
C SER A 140 15.00 15.00 9.95
N LEU A 141 13.75 15.39 10.18
CA LEU A 141 13.32 16.75 10.46
C LEU A 141 12.58 16.79 11.79
N ASN A 142 12.78 17.87 12.56
CA ASN A 142 12.04 18.07 13.79
C ASN A 142 10.63 18.59 13.46
N LEU A 143 9.69 17.67 13.30
CA LEU A 143 8.28 17.95 13.04
C LEU A 143 7.45 17.65 14.28
N ASN A 144 6.63 18.61 14.68
CA ASN A 144 5.63 18.39 15.71
C ASN A 144 4.49 17.49 15.18
N ASN A 145 3.62 17.00 16.07
CA ASN A 145 2.54 16.09 15.69
C ASN A 145 1.55 16.71 14.70
N GLU A 146 1.29 18.01 14.77
CA GLU A 146 0.40 18.70 13.82
C GLU A 146 0.92 18.63 12.38
N LEU A 147 2.20 18.91 12.17
CA LEU A 147 2.82 18.84 10.84
C LEU A 147 2.90 17.41 10.31
N LEU A 148 3.16 16.44 11.19
CA LEU A 148 3.14 15.02 10.83
C LEU A 148 1.74 14.61 10.37
N ASP A 149 0.71 15.04 11.09
CA ASP A 149 -0.68 14.74 10.73
C ASP A 149 -1.08 15.33 9.38
N ILE A 150 -0.66 16.57 9.08
CA ILE A 150 -0.89 17.18 7.75
C ILE A 150 -0.29 16.32 6.62
N ILE A 151 0.93 15.79 6.82
CA ILE A 151 1.58 14.90 5.84
C ILE A 151 0.80 13.59 5.70
N ILE A 152 0.37 13.00 6.82
CA ILE A 152 -0.38 11.75 6.85
C ILE A 152 -1.72 11.90 6.13
N ASP A 153 -2.44 12.99 6.37
CA ASP A 153 -3.72 13.28 5.73
C ASP A 153 -3.57 13.51 4.23
N ALA A 154 -2.56 14.27 3.82
CA ALA A 154 -2.25 14.47 2.40
C ALA A 154 -1.85 13.16 1.69
N ALA A 155 -1.23 12.24 2.43
CA ALA A 155 -0.89 10.91 1.97
C ALA A 155 -2.02 9.87 2.13
N GLU A 156 -3.22 10.28 2.53
CA GLU A 156 -4.41 9.44 2.68
C GLU A 156 -4.18 8.22 3.60
N GLU A 157 -3.43 8.42 4.69
CA GLU A 157 -3.12 7.38 5.68
C GLU A 157 -2.46 6.11 5.09
N ASN A 158 -1.83 6.24 3.91
CA ASN A 158 -1.21 5.12 3.21
C ASN A 158 0.33 5.17 3.32
N PRO A 159 1.00 4.18 3.93
CA PRO A 159 2.45 4.19 4.10
C PRO A 159 3.26 4.35 2.81
N ARG A 160 2.78 3.76 1.69
CA ARG A 160 3.44 3.92 0.37
C ARG A 160 3.38 5.37 -0.11
N ARG A 161 2.22 6.03 0.04
CA ARG A 161 2.07 7.44 -0.30
C ARG A 161 2.88 8.33 0.63
N ILE A 162 2.90 8.03 1.93
CA ILE A 162 3.74 8.75 2.90
C ILE A 162 5.20 8.73 2.46
N ASN A 163 5.75 7.57 2.08
CA ASN A 163 7.13 7.47 1.58
C ASN A 163 7.34 8.38 0.35
N GLN A 164 6.45 8.31 -0.65
CA GLN A 164 6.53 9.16 -1.84
C GLN A 164 6.48 10.66 -1.50
N TYR A 165 5.59 11.05 -0.59
CA TYR A 165 5.41 12.43 -0.16
C TYR A 165 6.63 12.93 0.59
N CYS A 166 7.16 12.13 1.52
CA CYS A 166 8.37 12.46 2.27
C CYS A 166 9.58 12.63 1.34
N GLY A 167 9.80 11.72 0.38
CA GLY A 167 10.91 11.85 -0.58
C GLY A 167 10.82 13.11 -1.45
N ARG A 168 9.60 13.46 -1.89
CA ARG A 168 9.35 14.70 -2.65
C ARG A 168 9.52 15.95 -1.77
N LEU A 169 8.97 15.94 -0.56
CA LEU A 169 9.10 17.03 0.42
C LEU A 169 10.58 17.29 0.73
N TYR A 170 11.34 16.24 1.02
CA TYR A 170 12.78 16.32 1.24
C TYR A 170 13.51 16.98 0.06
N SER A 171 13.16 16.59 -1.17
CA SER A 171 13.77 17.14 -2.39
C SER A 171 13.45 18.63 -2.57
N ILE A 172 12.19 19.04 -2.35
CA ILE A 172 11.74 20.44 -2.46
C ILE A 172 12.44 21.31 -1.42
N LEU A 173 12.47 20.87 -0.17
CA LEU A 173 13.10 21.60 0.93
C LEU A 173 14.61 21.75 0.75
N LYS A 174 15.27 20.75 0.13
CA LYS A 174 16.68 20.83 -0.22
C LYS A 174 16.94 21.91 -1.27
N THR A 175 16.09 22.00 -2.30
CA THR A 175 16.25 22.94 -3.42
C THR A 175 15.83 24.37 -3.08
N LYS A 176 14.74 24.59 -2.33
CA LYS A 176 14.17 25.92 -2.08
C LYS A 176 14.92 26.80 -1.06
N GLY A 177 16.06 26.35 -0.48
CA GLY A 177 16.88 27.26 0.33
C GLY A 177 17.68 26.64 1.46
N GLY A 178 18.07 25.36 1.38
CA GLY A 178 18.94 24.79 2.42
C GLY A 178 18.29 24.72 3.81
N LEU A 179 16.96 24.67 3.89
CA LEU A 179 16.22 24.47 5.16
C LEU A 179 16.68 23.19 5.87
N ILE A 180 17.09 22.17 5.12
CA ILE A 180 17.67 20.93 5.67
C ILE A 180 19.13 21.13 6.11
N THR A 181 19.90 22.01 5.47
CA THR A 181 21.31 22.27 5.82
C THR A 181 21.50 23.17 7.05
N ILE A 182 20.45 23.81 7.57
CA ILE A 182 20.54 24.74 8.72
C ILE A 182 19.74 24.23 9.95
N GLY A 183 19.27 22.98 9.96
CA GLY A 183 18.38 22.52 11.03
C GLY A 183 17.08 23.32 11.10
N GLY A 184 16.62 23.81 9.95
CA GLY A 184 15.44 24.66 9.85
C GLY A 184 14.19 23.94 10.34
N THR A 185 13.39 24.64 11.15
CA THR A 185 12.06 24.17 11.55
C THR A 185 11.09 24.45 10.42
N ILE A 186 10.34 23.43 9.98
CA ILE A 186 9.27 23.63 8.98
C ILE A 186 8.07 24.21 9.71
N THR A 187 7.54 25.34 9.23
CA THR A 187 6.28 25.88 9.74
C THR A 187 5.10 25.29 8.98
N LYS A 188 3.90 25.40 9.56
CA LYS A 188 2.65 24.93 8.94
C LYS A 188 2.39 25.62 7.60
N GLU A 189 2.69 26.91 7.51
CA GLU A 189 2.47 27.74 6.33
C GLU A 189 3.33 27.23 5.16
N ILE A 190 4.62 26.98 5.41
CA ILE A 190 5.54 26.45 4.40
C ILE A 190 5.09 25.07 3.94
N LEU A 191 4.70 24.19 4.86
CA LEU A 191 4.23 22.85 4.53
C LEU A 191 2.96 22.90 3.66
N MET A 192 1.98 23.74 4.03
CA MET A 192 0.74 23.91 3.27
C MET A 192 0.99 24.54 1.89
N GLU A 193 1.91 25.50 1.78
CA GLU A 193 2.32 26.06 0.49
C GLU A 193 2.90 24.96 -0.41
N ILE A 194 3.80 24.13 0.14
CA ILE A 194 4.40 23.02 -0.61
C ILE A 194 3.32 22.02 -1.05
N ILE A 195 2.42 21.65 -0.15
CA ILE A 195 1.34 20.70 -0.45
C ILE A 195 0.42 21.23 -1.55
N THR A 196 0.07 22.50 -1.49
CA THR A 196 -0.77 23.14 -2.49
C THR A 196 -0.05 23.23 -3.85
N GLN A 197 1.15 23.80 -3.88
CA GLN A 197 1.86 24.08 -5.14
C GLN A 197 2.40 22.81 -5.82
N TYR A 198 2.90 21.84 -5.04
CA TYR A 198 3.65 20.69 -5.59
C TYR A 198 2.86 19.39 -5.56
N PHE A 199 2.02 19.17 -4.54
CA PHE A 199 1.17 17.98 -4.48
C PHE A 199 -0.22 18.23 -5.07
N ASN A 200 -0.56 19.48 -5.41
CA ASN A 200 -1.88 19.88 -5.92
C ASN A 200 -3.02 19.42 -4.99
N ILE A 201 -2.75 19.42 -3.69
CA ILE A 201 -3.73 19.08 -2.66
C ILE A 201 -4.19 20.36 -1.98
N ILE A 202 -5.50 20.54 -1.95
CA ILE A 202 -6.19 21.67 -1.34
C ILE A 202 -7.28 21.07 -0.46
N ASP A 203 -7.33 21.46 0.80
CA ASP A 203 -8.27 20.93 1.82
C ASP A 203 -8.30 19.39 1.88
N GLY A 204 -7.12 18.77 1.76
CA GLY A 204 -6.97 17.31 1.80
C GLY A 204 -7.51 16.58 0.55
N MET A 205 -7.81 17.30 -0.53
CA MET A 205 -8.27 16.72 -1.80
C MET A 205 -7.33 17.05 -2.94
N ASN A 206 -7.06 16.08 -3.82
CA ASN A 206 -6.36 16.28 -5.08
C ASN A 206 -7.27 16.92 -6.15
N SER A 207 -6.72 17.31 -7.30
CA SER A 207 -7.50 17.99 -8.35
C SER A 207 -8.66 17.14 -8.89
N LEU A 208 -8.45 15.85 -9.11
CA LEU A 208 -9.48 14.97 -9.65
C LEU A 208 -10.63 14.76 -8.65
N GLU A 209 -10.33 14.65 -7.35
CA GLU A 209 -11.34 14.63 -6.29
C GLU A 209 -12.17 15.92 -6.28
N ARG A 210 -11.51 17.09 -6.40
CA ARG A 210 -12.20 18.39 -6.45
C ARG A 210 -13.05 18.54 -7.71
N GLU A 211 -12.56 18.12 -8.87
CA GLU A 211 -13.32 18.13 -10.13
C GLU A 211 -14.52 17.18 -10.07
N TYR A 212 -14.33 15.98 -9.52
CA TYR A 212 -15.39 14.99 -9.29
C TYR A 212 -16.50 15.56 -8.42
N LEU A 213 -16.14 16.15 -7.27
CA LEU A 213 -17.10 16.75 -6.34
C LEU A 213 -17.77 17.98 -6.94
N SER A 214 -17.03 18.85 -7.62
CA SER A 214 -17.59 20.04 -8.28
C SER A 214 -18.59 19.65 -9.37
N PHE A 215 -18.32 18.57 -10.12
CA PHE A 215 -19.27 18.04 -11.08
C PHE A 215 -20.54 17.53 -10.40
N LEU A 216 -20.39 16.67 -9.38
CA LEU A 216 -21.53 16.12 -8.63
C LEU A 216 -22.32 17.17 -7.87
N GLU A 217 -21.70 18.24 -7.39
CA GLU A 217 -22.39 19.32 -6.71
C GLU A 217 -23.39 20.03 -7.64
N ARG A 218 -23.05 20.16 -8.93
CA ARG A 218 -23.92 20.74 -9.97
C ARG A 218 -25.06 19.80 -10.37
N VAL A 219 -24.75 18.53 -10.62
CA VAL A 219 -25.73 17.56 -11.18
C VAL A 219 -26.48 16.76 -10.10
N LYS A 220 -26.03 16.83 -8.85
CA LYS A 220 -26.45 16.08 -7.66
C LYS A 220 -26.21 14.58 -7.73
N ILE A 221 -26.59 13.93 -8.82
CA ILE A 221 -26.42 12.48 -9.04
C ILE A 221 -25.88 12.25 -10.45
N ALA A 222 -24.89 11.37 -10.59
CA ALA A 222 -24.36 10.98 -11.90
C ALA A 222 -24.07 9.48 -12.00
N SER A 223 -24.23 8.93 -13.22
CA SER A 223 -23.73 7.60 -13.52
C SER A 223 -22.20 7.59 -13.59
N LEU A 224 -21.59 6.42 -13.40
CA LEU A 224 -20.14 6.26 -13.58
C LEU A 224 -19.71 6.67 -14.98
N GLN A 225 -20.50 6.30 -16.00
CA GLN A 225 -20.20 6.64 -17.38
C GLN A 225 -20.19 8.17 -17.58
N THR A 226 -21.18 8.87 -17.03
CA THR A 226 -21.25 10.34 -17.07
C THR A 226 -20.01 10.97 -16.42
N LEU A 227 -19.57 10.45 -15.28
CA LEU A 227 -18.36 10.93 -14.59
C LEU A 227 -17.09 10.66 -15.41
N THR A 228 -16.95 9.46 -15.97
CA THR A 228 -15.80 9.13 -16.84
C THR A 228 -15.71 10.07 -18.04
N SER A 229 -16.83 10.37 -18.69
CA SER A 229 -16.88 11.27 -19.84
C SER A 229 -16.60 12.72 -19.43
N SER A 230 -17.15 13.19 -18.32
CA SER A 230 -16.96 14.58 -17.86
C SER A 230 -15.55 14.84 -17.36
N LEU A 231 -14.96 13.89 -16.63
CA LEU A 231 -13.63 14.02 -16.05
C LEU A 231 -12.52 13.62 -17.03
N ARG A 232 -12.87 12.94 -18.12
CA ARG A 232 -11.92 12.34 -19.09
C ARG A 232 -10.95 11.36 -18.41
N VAL A 233 -11.45 10.62 -17.43
CA VAL A 233 -10.70 9.64 -16.64
C VAL A 233 -11.30 8.26 -16.84
N ASN A 234 -10.47 7.22 -16.84
CA ASN A 234 -10.91 5.84 -16.96
C ASN A 234 -11.76 5.44 -15.73
N ARG A 235 -12.79 4.63 -16.00
CA ARG A 235 -13.63 3.97 -15.00
C ARG A 235 -12.83 3.37 -13.84
N GLU A 236 -11.73 2.68 -14.14
CA GLU A 236 -10.92 2.01 -13.12
C GLU A 236 -10.35 3.01 -12.13
N VAL A 237 -9.69 4.08 -12.60
CA VAL A 237 -9.11 5.15 -11.76
C VAL A 237 -10.17 5.79 -10.87
N ILE A 238 -11.37 6.05 -11.41
CA ILE A 238 -12.47 6.57 -10.60
C ILE A 238 -12.79 5.61 -9.44
N GLN A 239 -12.93 4.32 -9.71
CA GLN A 239 -13.37 3.33 -8.73
C GLN A 239 -12.28 2.93 -7.74
N THR A 240 -11.00 2.98 -8.13
CA THR A 240 -9.88 2.48 -7.32
C THR A 240 -9.07 3.58 -6.64
N GLU A 241 -9.05 4.80 -7.19
CA GLU A 241 -8.24 5.91 -6.67
C GLU A 241 -9.08 7.06 -6.11
N ILE A 242 -10.21 7.40 -6.74
CA ILE A 242 -11.00 8.59 -6.37
C ILE A 242 -12.14 8.25 -5.40
N GLU A 243 -13.06 7.37 -5.82
CA GLU A 243 -14.27 7.03 -5.05
C GLU A 243 -13.98 6.51 -3.64
N PRO A 244 -12.96 5.65 -3.38
CA PRO A 244 -12.68 5.16 -2.04
C PRO A 244 -12.43 6.27 -1.02
N GLN A 245 -11.70 7.33 -1.42
CA GLN A 245 -11.39 8.45 -0.54
C GLN A 245 -12.60 9.34 -0.31
N LEU A 246 -13.36 9.64 -1.37
CA LEU A 246 -14.57 10.45 -1.25
C LEU A 246 -15.65 9.77 -0.42
N LEU A 247 -15.78 8.44 -0.54
CA LEU A 247 -16.67 7.63 0.30
C LEU A 247 -16.21 7.65 1.75
N PHE A 248 -14.92 7.44 1.99
CA PHE A 248 -14.34 7.47 3.34
C PHE A 248 -14.54 8.83 4.02
N LYS A 249 -14.33 9.93 3.27
CA LYS A 249 -14.58 11.31 3.72
C LYS A 249 -16.08 11.66 3.82
N GLY A 250 -16.98 10.75 3.47
CA GLY A 250 -18.43 10.96 3.51
C GLY A 250 -18.94 12.03 2.53
N LYS A 251 -18.19 12.33 1.47
CA LYS A 251 -18.53 13.36 0.47
C LYS A 251 -19.44 12.85 -0.63
N ILE A 252 -19.54 11.53 -0.80
CA ILE A 252 -20.40 10.88 -1.80
C ILE A 252 -21.07 9.64 -1.24
N LYS A 253 -22.15 9.21 -1.89
CA LYS A 253 -22.78 7.89 -1.72
C LYS A 253 -22.94 7.20 -3.07
N ILE A 254 -22.76 5.88 -3.12
CA ILE A 254 -23.05 5.07 -4.30
C ILE A 254 -24.42 4.42 -4.10
N THR A 255 -25.37 4.70 -4.98
CA THR A 255 -26.73 4.15 -4.98
C THR A 255 -27.05 3.47 -6.30
N SER A 256 -28.20 2.81 -6.40
CA SER A 256 -28.71 2.26 -7.66
C SER A 256 -28.95 3.34 -8.74
N LYS A 257 -29.18 4.59 -8.35
CA LYS A 257 -29.39 5.73 -9.26
C LYS A 257 -28.08 6.34 -9.77
N GLY A 258 -26.95 6.04 -9.11
CA GLY A 258 -25.65 6.61 -9.44
C GLY A 258 -24.88 7.06 -8.20
N ARG A 259 -23.86 7.91 -8.42
CA ARG A 259 -23.07 8.54 -7.36
C ARG A 259 -23.71 9.87 -7.00
N GLU A 260 -24.02 10.01 -5.73
CA GLU A 260 -24.74 11.14 -5.16
C GLU A 260 -23.79 11.99 -4.33
N TYR A 261 -23.85 13.31 -4.51
CA TYR A 261 -23.13 14.27 -3.68
C TYR A 261 -23.72 14.31 -2.27
N VAL A 262 -22.88 14.24 -1.24
CA VAL A 262 -23.29 14.42 0.16
C VAL A 262 -22.80 15.76 0.66
N ASN A 263 -23.74 16.63 1.00
CA ASN A 263 -23.42 17.94 1.56
C ASN A 263 -22.96 17.76 3.01
N SER A 264 -21.79 18.30 3.36
CA SER A 264 -21.22 18.16 4.71
C SER A 264 -21.84 19.12 5.75
N ASN A 265 -22.97 19.75 5.42
CA ASN A 265 -23.65 20.77 6.25
C ASN A 265 -25.01 20.31 6.78
N SER A 266 -25.18 19.01 7.04
CA SER A 266 -26.36 18.44 7.69
C SER A 266 -25.96 17.39 8.70
#